data_AF-A0A016U216-F1
#
_entry.id   AF-A0A016U216-F1
#
_cell.length_a   1.000
_cell.length_b   1.000
_cell.length_c   1.000
_cell.angle_alpha   90.00
_cell.angle_beta   90.00
_cell.angle_gamma   90.00
#
_symmetry.space_group_name_H-M   'P 1'
#
loop_
_entity.id
_entity.type
_entity.pdbx_description
1 polymer ?
#
loop_
_entity_poly.entity_id
_entity_poly.type
_entity_poly.pdbx_seq_one_letter_code
_entity_poly.pdbx_strand_id
1 'polypeptide(L)'
;MSDDQVPGHYWSNLLAITTKASAESETPTVTPRPMSAENRKWLEMVMKDLVKESDPSRQMDAILTSLHSYASSPADLNENDIGKIEELTDHLEDILGYAEITNRFVKKGGLLVIEAFLCQRNHLSLQCRYAEFVLSLTENNPQTQSLFAKEGLLTKLMKLLEDDTYSEAGKFYTIIKLLLYASQWNFSAKFSEQYLGQYDLTSNHLSKCTTFSNSFMSIIGPSLMNVKNQFVTRSYLYCSIFCANGGVKLLSSIVRKAKSGKLAGKAARVLTSIAYTLEDSPSHVKLLTADILSDFLYVLQNFATQCTSELDYIGEYILDFVDIKAIPKEMANEMVASLEYCKADISISENLVKKLRAVT
;
A
#
# COMPACT_ATOMS: atom_id res chain seq x y z
N MET A 1 -16.31 -31.88 0.02
CA MET A 1 -15.57 -32.95 0.74
C MET A 1 -16.00 -32.86 2.20
N SER A 2 -16.25 -33.97 2.88
CA SER A 2 -16.73 -33.96 4.27
C SER A 2 -15.75 -33.21 5.18
N ASP A 3 -16.25 -32.25 5.96
CA ASP A 3 -15.48 -31.37 6.86
C ASP A 3 -14.76 -32.10 8.02
N ASP A 4 -14.81 -33.42 8.08
CA ASP A 4 -14.30 -34.23 9.20
C ASP A 4 -13.06 -35.07 8.88
N GLN A 5 -12.44 -34.89 7.71
CA GLN A 5 -11.20 -35.59 7.34
C GLN A 5 -9.99 -34.67 7.41
N VAL A 6 -8.93 -35.14 8.07
CA VAL A 6 -7.60 -34.49 8.10
C VAL A 6 -7.08 -34.44 6.66
N PRO A 7 -6.82 -33.25 6.10
CA PRO A 7 -6.27 -33.13 4.76
C PRO A 7 -4.94 -33.88 4.58
N GLY A 8 -4.76 -34.51 3.42
CA GLY A 8 -3.60 -35.39 3.14
C GLY A 8 -2.23 -34.73 3.29
N HIS A 9 -2.15 -33.40 3.16
CA HIS A 9 -0.89 -32.67 3.33
C HIS A 9 -0.41 -32.66 4.79
N TYR A 10 -1.31 -32.67 5.78
CA TYR A 10 -0.91 -32.77 7.20
C TYR A 10 -0.31 -34.13 7.53
N TRP A 11 -0.87 -35.20 6.97
CA TRP A 11 -0.28 -36.54 7.06
C TRP A 11 1.09 -36.61 6.40
N SER A 12 1.26 -35.93 5.27
CA SER A 12 2.53 -35.85 4.55
C SER A 12 3.59 -35.05 5.34
N ASN A 13 3.19 -33.96 5.99
CA ASN A 13 4.08 -33.16 6.85
C ASN A 13 4.49 -33.94 8.12
N LEU A 14 3.56 -34.64 8.76
CA LEU A 14 3.88 -35.50 9.91
C LEU A 14 4.87 -36.60 9.51
N LEU A 15 4.69 -37.20 8.32
CA LEU A 15 5.62 -38.18 7.78
C LEU A 15 7.00 -37.57 7.53
N ALA A 16 7.07 -36.37 6.97
CA ALA A 16 8.33 -35.67 6.73
C ALA A 16 9.08 -35.36 8.04
N ILE A 17 8.38 -34.87 9.07
CA ILE A 17 8.96 -34.57 10.39
C ILE A 17 9.48 -35.84 11.06
N THR A 18 8.68 -36.91 11.07
CA THR A 18 9.08 -38.19 11.68
C THR A 18 10.23 -38.86 10.92
N THR A 19 10.29 -38.71 9.60
CA THR A 19 11.41 -39.18 8.77
C THR A 19 12.68 -38.39 9.08
N LYS A 20 12.59 -37.06 9.19
CA LYS A 20 13.72 -36.19 9.55
C LYS A 20 14.25 -36.49 10.95
N ALA A 21 13.38 -36.60 11.95
CA ALA A 21 13.75 -36.96 13.32
C ALA A 21 14.39 -38.36 13.41
N SER A 22 13.93 -39.31 12.59
CA SER A 22 14.54 -40.65 12.51
C SER A 22 15.93 -40.62 11.87
N ALA A 23 16.14 -39.78 10.86
CA ALA A 23 17.43 -39.60 10.20
C ALA A 23 18.47 -38.88 11.06
N GLU A 24 18.02 -37.99 11.97
CA GLU A 24 18.88 -37.23 12.88
C GLU A 24 19.19 -37.99 14.19
N SER A 25 18.50 -39.10 14.49
CA SER A 25 18.80 -39.91 15.67
C SER A 25 20.00 -40.84 15.42
N GLU A 26 20.98 -40.85 16.32
CA GLU A 26 22.14 -41.77 16.29
C GLU A 26 21.77 -43.21 16.73
N THR A 27 20.49 -43.47 17.04
CA THR A 27 20.03 -44.79 17.51
C THR A 27 19.83 -45.77 16.35
N PRO A 28 20.31 -47.03 16.47
CA PRO A 28 20.31 -47.99 15.39
C PRO A 28 18.88 -48.42 15.03
N THR A 29 18.56 -48.26 13.74
CA THR A 29 17.58 -49.00 12.94
C THR A 29 16.38 -49.56 13.72
N VAL A 30 15.44 -48.68 14.09
CA VAL A 30 14.12 -49.10 14.55
C VAL A 30 13.38 -49.71 13.36
N THR A 31 13.20 -51.03 13.34
CA THR A 31 12.32 -51.70 12.36
C THR A 31 10.92 -51.06 12.42
N PRO A 32 10.38 -50.52 11.31
CA PRO A 32 9.06 -49.92 11.28
C PRO A 32 8.02 -50.94 11.72
N ARG A 33 7.37 -50.70 12.88
CA ARG A 33 6.26 -51.53 13.33
C ARG A 33 4.95 -50.91 12.85
N PRO A 34 4.00 -51.72 12.35
CA PRO A 34 2.66 -51.22 12.06
C PRO A 34 2.04 -50.65 13.33
N MET A 35 1.47 -49.45 13.22
CA MET A 35 0.80 -48.76 14.32
C MET A 35 -0.41 -49.59 14.79
N SER A 36 -0.58 -49.76 16.11
CA SER A 36 -1.76 -50.43 16.65
C SER A 36 -3.04 -49.69 16.28
N ALA A 37 -4.16 -50.40 16.20
CA ALA A 37 -5.45 -49.79 15.85
C ALA A 37 -5.88 -48.69 16.83
N GLU A 38 -5.54 -48.84 18.11
CA GLU A 38 -5.78 -47.85 19.16
C GLU A 38 -4.91 -46.60 18.97
N ASN A 39 -3.61 -46.75 18.73
CA ASN A 39 -2.71 -45.63 18.49
C ASN A 39 -3.06 -44.89 17.20
N ARG A 40 -3.51 -45.61 16.17
CA ARG A 40 -4.00 -45.02 14.92
C ARG A 40 -5.24 -44.19 15.15
N LYS A 41 -6.24 -44.71 15.88
CA LYS A 41 -7.45 -43.94 16.21
C LYS A 41 -7.13 -42.72 17.07
N TRP A 42 -6.24 -42.87 18.06
CA TRP A 42 -5.80 -41.76 18.88
C TRP A 42 -5.10 -40.68 18.04
N LEU A 43 -4.17 -41.06 17.16
CA LEU A 43 -3.47 -40.12 16.29
C LEU A 43 -4.41 -39.44 15.30
N GLU A 44 -5.35 -40.18 14.71
CA GLU A 44 -6.38 -39.61 13.84
C GLU A 44 -7.27 -38.61 14.59
N MET A 45 -7.60 -38.87 15.86
CA MET A 45 -8.37 -37.94 16.70
C MET A 45 -7.56 -36.68 17.03
N VAL A 46 -6.33 -36.82 17.52
CA VAL A 46 -5.45 -35.69 17.83
C VAL A 46 -5.16 -34.84 16.59
N MET A 47 -4.91 -35.47 15.45
CA MET A 47 -4.70 -34.76 14.19
C MET A 47 -5.96 -34.01 13.73
N LYS A 48 -7.16 -34.56 13.96
CA LYS A 48 -8.41 -33.85 13.66
C LYS A 48 -8.58 -32.62 14.53
N ASP A 49 -8.33 -32.74 15.83
CA ASP A 49 -8.47 -31.63 16.77
C ASP A 49 -7.43 -30.55 16.46
N LEU A 50 -6.18 -30.95 16.22
CA LEU A 50 -5.11 -30.04 15.84
C LEU A 50 -5.43 -29.32 14.53
N VAL A 51 -5.90 -30.01 13.49
CA VAL A 51 -6.28 -29.38 12.22
C VAL A 51 -7.48 -28.45 12.38
N LYS A 52 -8.46 -28.80 13.21
CA LYS A 52 -9.58 -27.88 13.51
C LYS A 52 -9.09 -26.58 14.14
N GLU A 53 -8.13 -26.66 15.05
CA GLU A 53 -7.62 -25.50 15.76
C GLU A 53 -6.56 -24.71 14.99
N SER A 54 -5.84 -25.34 14.06
CA SER A 54 -4.65 -24.75 13.41
C SER A 54 -4.73 -24.59 11.89
N ASP A 55 -5.80 -25.04 11.21
CA ASP A 55 -5.94 -24.83 9.77
C ASP A 55 -6.23 -23.35 9.45
N PRO A 56 -5.27 -22.64 8.82
CA PRO A 56 -5.44 -21.21 8.52
C PRO A 56 -6.65 -20.95 7.60
N SER A 57 -7.00 -21.91 6.74
CA SER A 57 -8.16 -21.78 5.86
C SER A 57 -9.48 -21.78 6.64
N ARG A 58 -9.61 -22.65 7.64
CA ARG A 58 -10.79 -22.73 8.50
C ARG A 58 -10.90 -21.52 9.43
N GLN A 59 -9.78 -21.11 10.00
CA GLN A 59 -9.72 -19.90 10.82
C GLN A 59 -10.14 -18.67 10.00
N MET A 60 -9.58 -18.50 8.79
CA MET A 60 -9.98 -17.43 7.87
C MET A 60 -11.48 -17.47 7.55
N ASP A 61 -12.05 -18.66 7.32
CA ASP A 61 -13.48 -18.81 7.02
C ASP A 61 -14.37 -18.40 8.21
N ALA A 62 -13.99 -18.79 9.42
CA ALA A 62 -14.70 -18.42 10.65
C ALA A 62 -14.62 -16.90 10.91
N ILE A 63 -13.44 -16.32 10.71
CA ILE A 63 -13.21 -14.87 10.84
C ILE A 63 -14.04 -14.11 9.80
N LEU A 64 -13.96 -14.51 8.53
CA LEU A 64 -14.73 -13.88 7.45
C LEU A 64 -16.23 -13.94 7.72
N THR A 65 -16.75 -15.08 8.20
CA THR A 65 -18.16 -15.22 8.55
C THR A 65 -18.57 -14.23 9.65
N SER A 66 -17.72 -14.07 10.67
CA SER A 66 -17.94 -13.12 11.76
C SER A 66 -17.90 -11.68 11.26
N LEU A 67 -16.87 -11.31 10.48
CA LEU A 67 -16.73 -9.98 9.90
C LEU A 67 -17.87 -9.64 8.93
N HIS A 68 -18.36 -10.61 8.16
CA HIS A 68 -19.54 -10.42 7.30
C HIS A 68 -20.80 -10.12 8.10
N SER A 69 -20.98 -10.74 9.27
CA SER A 69 -22.13 -10.46 10.13
C SER A 69 -22.11 -8.99 10.62
N TYR A 70 -20.93 -8.50 11.02
CA TYR A 70 -20.73 -7.10 11.41
C TYR A 70 -20.89 -6.14 10.23
N ALA A 71 -20.34 -6.49 9.07
CA ALA A 71 -20.44 -5.69 7.84
C ALA A 71 -21.89 -5.57 7.32
N SER A 72 -22.77 -6.50 7.68
CA SER A 72 -24.18 -6.50 7.25
C SER A 72 -25.06 -5.55 8.08
N SER A 73 -24.66 -5.24 9.32
CA SER A 73 -25.39 -4.32 10.22
C SER A 73 -24.47 -3.21 10.76
N PRO A 74 -23.88 -2.37 9.89
CA PRO A 74 -22.87 -1.42 10.31
C PRO A 74 -23.39 -0.24 11.15
N ALA A 75 -24.69 0.05 11.10
CA ALA A 75 -25.30 1.15 11.84
C ALA A 75 -25.44 0.87 13.35
N ASP A 76 -25.34 -0.40 13.75
CA ASP A 76 -25.58 -0.87 15.12
C ASP A 76 -24.28 -1.19 15.88
N LEU A 77 -23.12 -0.88 15.30
CA LEU A 77 -21.82 -1.19 15.89
C LEU A 77 -21.57 -0.35 17.14
N ASN A 78 -21.39 -1.01 18.27
CA ASN A 78 -20.95 -0.40 19.53
C ASN A 78 -19.41 -0.53 19.70
N GLU A 79 -18.85 0.10 20.73
CA GLU A 79 -17.40 0.07 21.00
C GLU A 79 -16.85 -1.36 21.20
N ASN A 80 -17.62 -2.26 21.80
CA ASN A 80 -17.21 -3.66 21.97
C ASN A 80 -17.14 -4.39 20.62
N ASP A 81 -18.08 -4.11 19.71
CA ASP A 81 -18.06 -4.69 18.36
C ASP A 81 -16.88 -4.15 17.55
N ILE A 82 -16.56 -2.86 17.69
CA ILE A 82 -15.36 -2.26 17.07
C ILE A 82 -14.10 -2.98 17.55
N GLY A 83 -13.93 -3.16 18.87
CA GLY A 83 -12.76 -3.85 19.42
C GLY A 83 -12.64 -5.30 18.92
N LYS A 84 -13.77 -6.01 18.80
CA LYS A 84 -13.79 -7.37 18.21
C LYS A 84 -13.44 -7.38 16.73
N ILE A 85 -13.93 -6.40 15.97
CA ILE A 85 -13.60 -6.27 14.55
C ILE A 85 -12.10 -6.05 14.39
N GLU A 86 -11.48 -5.21 15.22
CA GLU A 86 -10.03 -4.97 15.21
C GLU A 86 -9.26 -6.26 15.55
N GLU A 87 -9.62 -6.96 16.63
CA GLU A 87 -9.00 -8.24 17.01
C GLU A 87 -9.10 -9.31 15.90
N LEU A 88 -10.29 -9.44 15.28
CA LEU A 88 -10.51 -10.35 14.16
C LEU A 88 -9.67 -9.95 12.94
N THR A 89 -9.47 -8.65 12.72
CA THR A 89 -8.67 -8.14 11.60
C THR A 89 -7.18 -8.41 11.83
N ASP A 90 -6.68 -8.24 13.05
CA ASP A 90 -5.29 -8.57 13.42
C ASP A 90 -5.01 -10.07 13.20
N HIS A 91 -5.90 -10.94 13.67
CA HIS A 91 -5.76 -12.38 13.47
C HIS A 91 -5.87 -12.77 11.99
N LEU A 92 -6.72 -12.10 11.22
CA LEU A 92 -6.82 -12.30 9.80
C LEU A 92 -5.53 -11.87 9.07
N GLU A 93 -4.90 -10.79 9.50
CA GLU A 93 -3.63 -10.30 8.95
C GLU A 93 -2.51 -11.33 9.11
N ASP A 94 -2.41 -11.93 10.30
CA ASP A 94 -1.46 -13.02 10.58
C ASP A 94 -1.67 -14.22 9.64
N ILE A 95 -2.92 -14.59 9.38
CA ILE A 95 -3.28 -15.71 8.50
C ILE A 95 -2.98 -15.38 7.03
N LEU A 96 -3.24 -14.14 6.60
CA LEU A 96 -3.14 -13.71 5.21
C LEU A 96 -1.71 -13.35 4.77
N GLY A 97 -0.72 -13.45 5.66
CA GLY A 97 0.70 -13.26 5.34
C GLY A 97 1.24 -14.14 4.21
N TYR A 98 0.49 -15.18 3.77
CA TYR A 98 0.84 -16.07 2.67
C TYR A 98 -0.06 -15.86 1.43
N ALA A 99 0.56 -15.64 0.26
CA ALA A 99 -0.13 -15.29 -1.00
C ALA A 99 -1.19 -16.30 -1.48
N GLU A 100 -1.04 -17.60 -1.18
CA GLU A 100 -2.05 -18.60 -1.55
C GLU A 100 -3.38 -18.42 -0.82
N ILE A 101 -3.31 -18.01 0.45
CA ILE A 101 -4.49 -17.81 1.30
C ILE A 101 -5.18 -16.48 0.92
N THR A 102 -4.42 -15.43 0.59
CA THR A 102 -4.98 -14.14 0.12
C THR A 102 -5.88 -14.30 -1.11
N ASN A 103 -5.49 -15.15 -2.06
CA ASN A 103 -6.34 -15.46 -3.22
C ASN A 103 -7.68 -16.10 -2.82
N ARG A 104 -7.65 -16.99 -1.81
CA ARG A 104 -8.86 -17.63 -1.28
C ARG A 104 -9.73 -16.63 -0.54
N PHE A 105 -9.13 -15.76 0.28
CA PHE A 105 -9.79 -14.65 0.97
C PHE A 105 -10.59 -13.78 0.00
N VAL A 106 -9.96 -13.33 -1.09
CA VAL A 106 -10.64 -12.53 -2.13
C VAL A 106 -11.81 -13.29 -2.75
N LYS A 107 -11.61 -14.56 -3.13
CA LYS A 107 -12.66 -15.41 -3.71
C LYS A 107 -13.84 -15.65 -2.77
N LYS A 108 -13.62 -15.59 -1.46
CA LYS A 108 -14.66 -15.75 -0.44
C LYS A 108 -15.39 -14.45 -0.09
N GLY A 109 -15.13 -13.36 -0.83
CA GLY A 109 -15.79 -12.08 -0.59
C GLY A 109 -15.07 -11.20 0.41
N GLY A 110 -13.80 -11.49 0.74
CA GLY A 110 -13.00 -10.66 1.64
C GLY A 110 -12.89 -9.19 1.21
N LEU A 111 -12.92 -8.91 -0.10
CA LEU A 111 -12.98 -7.53 -0.60
C LEU A 111 -14.26 -6.80 -0.20
N LEU A 112 -15.41 -7.49 -0.13
CA LEU A 112 -16.66 -6.89 0.34
C LEU A 112 -16.59 -6.49 1.81
N VAL A 113 -15.90 -7.30 2.63
CA VAL A 113 -15.63 -6.97 4.04
C VAL A 113 -14.77 -5.71 4.14
N ILE A 114 -13.65 -5.70 3.40
CA ILE A 114 -12.76 -4.55 3.32
C ILE A 114 -13.52 -3.29 2.91
N GLU A 115 -14.36 -3.40 1.89
CA GLU A 115 -15.18 -2.30 1.40
C GLU A 115 -16.20 -1.81 2.43
N ALA A 116 -16.90 -2.72 3.11
CA ALA A 116 -17.92 -2.34 4.08
C ALA A 116 -17.35 -1.50 5.22
N PHE A 117 -16.16 -1.85 5.71
CA PHE A 117 -15.50 -1.14 6.80
C PHE A 117 -14.72 0.10 6.34
N LEU A 118 -14.12 0.10 5.14
CA LEU A 118 -13.61 1.33 4.53
C LEU A 118 -14.74 2.34 4.28
N CYS A 119 -15.94 1.84 3.98
CA CYS A 119 -17.15 2.63 3.76
C CYS A 119 -17.79 3.17 5.06
N GLN A 120 -17.25 2.86 6.25
CA GLN A 120 -17.95 3.17 7.51
C GLN A 120 -17.84 4.62 7.98
N ARG A 121 -18.83 5.43 7.62
CA ARG A 121 -18.87 6.88 7.88
C ARG A 121 -18.81 7.27 9.36
N ASN A 122 -19.38 6.43 10.24
CA ASN A 122 -19.50 6.75 11.67
C ASN A 122 -18.26 6.37 12.48
N HIS A 123 -17.34 5.58 11.91
CA HIS A 123 -16.21 5.02 12.63
C HIS A 123 -14.89 5.25 11.87
N LEU A 124 -14.31 6.43 12.05
CA LEU A 124 -13.01 6.77 11.45
C LEU A 124 -11.90 5.78 11.86
N SER A 125 -11.94 5.25 13.08
CA SER A 125 -10.99 4.21 13.53
C SER A 125 -11.05 2.97 12.66
N LEU A 126 -12.24 2.45 12.37
CA LEU A 126 -12.41 1.29 11.48
C LEU A 126 -11.96 1.58 10.05
N GLN A 127 -12.25 2.78 9.53
CA GLN A 127 -11.74 3.20 8.23
C GLN A 127 -10.20 3.17 8.20
N CYS A 128 -9.55 3.67 9.26
CA CYS A 128 -8.10 3.67 9.42
C CYS A 128 -7.52 2.27 9.63
N ARG A 129 -8.17 1.40 10.41
CA ARG A 129 -7.68 0.03 10.62
C ARG A 129 -7.78 -0.79 9.35
N TYR A 130 -8.90 -0.75 8.65
CA TYR A 130 -9.04 -1.43 7.35
C TYR A 130 -8.19 -0.78 6.27
N ALA A 131 -7.83 0.49 6.46
CA ALA A 131 -6.83 1.14 5.66
C ALA A 131 -5.44 0.52 5.83
N GLU A 132 -5.01 0.32 7.06
CA GLU A 132 -3.75 -0.32 7.41
C GLU A 132 -3.74 -1.80 7.01
N PHE A 133 -4.87 -2.50 7.18
CA PHE A 133 -5.00 -3.89 6.77
C PHE A 133 -4.82 -4.08 5.26
N VAL A 134 -5.42 -3.22 4.42
CA VAL A 134 -5.16 -3.27 2.98
C VAL A 134 -3.69 -2.99 2.66
N LEU A 135 -3.05 -2.08 3.41
CA LEU A 135 -1.63 -1.79 3.24
C LEU A 135 -0.77 -3.02 3.53
N SER A 136 -0.93 -3.65 4.69
CA SER A 136 -0.12 -4.81 5.06
C SER A 136 -0.31 -5.99 4.11
N LEU A 137 -1.52 -6.23 3.60
CA LEU A 137 -1.76 -7.27 2.59
C LEU A 137 -1.09 -6.99 1.24
N THR A 138 -0.92 -5.71 0.90
CA THR A 138 -0.33 -5.30 -0.37
C THR A 138 1.16 -5.02 -0.26
N GLU A 139 1.68 -4.86 0.95
CA GLU A 139 3.06 -4.51 1.23
C GLU A 139 4.00 -5.62 0.75
N ASN A 140 4.95 -5.28 -0.12
CA ASN A 140 5.92 -6.22 -0.69
C ASN A 140 5.26 -7.45 -1.39
N ASN A 141 3.99 -7.34 -1.79
CA ASN A 141 3.24 -8.44 -2.40
C ASN A 141 2.63 -8.06 -3.76
N PRO A 142 3.41 -8.12 -4.86
CA PRO A 142 2.95 -7.75 -6.20
C PRO A 142 1.79 -8.62 -6.72
N GLN A 143 1.64 -9.84 -6.21
CA GLN A 143 0.55 -10.74 -6.59
C GLN A 143 -0.78 -10.24 -5.99
N THR A 144 -0.80 -9.95 -4.68
CA THR A 144 -1.98 -9.37 -4.01
C THR A 144 -2.34 -8.01 -4.58
N GLN A 145 -1.34 -7.16 -4.84
CA GLN A 145 -1.57 -5.88 -5.52
C GLN A 145 -2.29 -6.09 -6.85
N SER A 146 -1.77 -6.96 -7.73
CA SER A 146 -2.39 -7.24 -9.03
C SER A 146 -3.80 -7.80 -8.91
N LEU A 147 -4.03 -8.69 -7.95
CA LEU A 147 -5.34 -9.23 -7.65
C LEU A 147 -6.31 -8.11 -7.25
N PHE A 148 -5.93 -7.26 -6.30
CA PHE A 148 -6.80 -6.18 -5.81
C PHE A 148 -7.10 -5.14 -6.89
N ALA A 149 -6.13 -4.81 -7.75
CA ALA A 149 -6.37 -3.94 -8.89
C ALA A 149 -7.36 -4.56 -9.88
N LYS A 150 -7.21 -5.85 -10.20
CA LYS A 150 -8.09 -6.57 -11.12
C LYS A 150 -9.52 -6.65 -10.59
N GLU A 151 -9.68 -6.87 -9.29
CA GLU A 151 -10.99 -6.95 -8.64
C GLU A 151 -11.61 -5.56 -8.36
N GLY A 152 -10.95 -4.47 -8.79
CA GLY A 152 -11.51 -3.12 -8.81
C GLY A 152 -11.42 -2.36 -7.48
N LEU A 153 -10.58 -2.81 -6.54
CA LEU A 153 -10.37 -2.09 -5.26
C LEU A 153 -9.87 -0.66 -5.50
N LEU A 154 -8.97 -0.47 -6.49
CA LEU A 154 -8.47 0.85 -6.86
C LEU A 154 -9.60 1.80 -7.25
N THR A 155 -10.49 1.38 -8.16
CA THR A 155 -11.64 2.18 -8.59
C THR A 155 -12.55 2.54 -7.40
N LYS A 156 -12.71 1.64 -6.43
CA LYS A 156 -13.51 1.91 -5.22
C LYS A 156 -12.82 2.91 -4.30
N LEU A 157 -11.52 2.80 -4.07
CA LEU A 157 -10.73 3.79 -3.32
C LEU A 157 -10.83 5.19 -3.96
N MET A 158 -10.83 5.26 -5.29
CA MET A 158 -11.01 6.53 -6.01
C MET A 158 -12.40 7.12 -5.78
N LYS A 159 -13.46 6.31 -5.81
CA LYS A 159 -14.82 6.78 -5.47
C LYS A 159 -14.93 7.29 -4.03
N LEU A 160 -14.21 6.67 -3.09
CA LEU A 160 -14.18 7.15 -1.70
C LEU A 160 -13.53 8.53 -1.57
N LEU A 161 -12.52 8.83 -2.40
CA LEU A 161 -11.89 10.15 -2.43
C LEU A 161 -12.82 11.24 -3.00
N GLU A 162 -13.68 10.87 -3.96
CA GLU A 162 -14.70 11.75 -4.56
C GLU A 162 -15.82 12.11 -3.60
N ASP A 163 -16.14 11.25 -2.64
CA ASP A 163 -17.25 11.46 -1.72
C ASP A 163 -16.97 12.62 -0.76
N ASP A 164 -17.70 13.73 -0.90
CA ASP A 164 -17.57 14.93 -0.07
C ASP A 164 -18.06 14.73 1.38
N THR A 165 -18.75 13.62 1.65
CA THR A 165 -19.15 13.25 3.03
C THR A 165 -18.01 12.64 3.84
N TYR A 166 -16.90 12.25 3.19
CA TYR A 166 -15.72 11.73 3.87
C TYR A 166 -14.91 12.84 4.53
N SER A 167 -14.41 12.55 5.74
CA SER A 167 -13.51 13.45 6.46
C SER A 167 -12.20 13.66 5.68
N GLU A 168 -11.60 14.85 5.80
CA GLU A 168 -10.27 15.12 5.21
C GLU A 168 -9.21 14.10 5.68
N ALA A 169 -9.32 13.63 6.93
CA ALA A 169 -8.46 12.59 7.46
C ALA A 169 -8.63 11.26 6.71
N GLY A 170 -9.86 10.80 6.47
CA GLY A 170 -10.12 9.57 5.69
C GLY A 170 -9.62 9.68 4.24
N LYS A 171 -9.76 10.86 3.63
CA LYS A 171 -9.20 11.14 2.29
C LYS A 171 -7.67 11.12 2.30
N PHE A 172 -7.05 11.72 3.32
CA PHE A 172 -5.61 11.73 3.51
C PHE A 172 -5.02 10.32 3.64
N TYR A 173 -5.64 9.44 4.42
CA TYR A 173 -5.21 8.03 4.51
C TYR A 173 -5.32 7.31 3.17
N THR A 174 -6.42 7.52 2.44
CA THR A 174 -6.61 6.91 1.13
C THR A 174 -5.58 7.40 0.10
N ILE A 175 -5.18 8.67 0.17
CA ILE A 175 -4.09 9.26 -0.63
C ILE A 175 -2.72 8.66 -0.28
N ILE A 176 -2.40 8.51 1.02
CA ILE A 176 -1.17 7.82 1.46
C ILE A 176 -1.12 6.39 0.93
N LYS A 177 -2.26 5.69 0.85
CA LYS A 177 -2.28 4.36 0.25
C LYS A 177 -2.01 4.37 -1.24
N LEU A 178 -2.61 5.30 -2.00
CA LEU A 178 -2.29 5.43 -3.42
C LEU A 178 -0.80 5.70 -3.63
N LEU A 179 -0.19 6.49 -2.74
CA LEU A 179 1.26 6.72 -2.70
C LEU A 179 2.06 5.45 -2.41
N LEU A 180 1.69 4.66 -1.39
CA LEU A 180 2.41 3.43 -1.04
C LEU A 180 2.21 2.33 -2.07
N TYR A 181 1.00 2.24 -2.61
CA TYR A 181 0.69 1.41 -3.75
C TYR A 181 1.63 1.82 -4.89
N ALA A 182 1.67 3.09 -5.32
CA ALA A 182 2.56 3.55 -6.39
C ALA A 182 4.07 3.51 -6.07
N SER A 183 4.50 3.71 -4.83
CA SER A 183 5.93 3.78 -4.47
C SER A 183 6.61 2.41 -4.42
N GLN A 184 5.88 1.36 -4.04
CA GLN A 184 6.38 -0.02 -4.13
C GLN A 184 6.53 -0.51 -5.58
N TRP A 185 6.06 0.27 -6.56
CA TRP A 185 6.24 -0.05 -7.98
C TRP A 185 7.64 0.32 -8.48
N ASN A 186 8.39 1.13 -7.72
CA ASN A 186 9.72 1.61 -8.09
C ASN A 186 10.86 0.99 -7.26
N PHE A 187 10.57 0.34 -6.13
CA PHE A 187 11.64 -0.04 -5.19
C PHE A 187 12.59 -1.14 -5.70
N SER A 188 12.25 -1.84 -6.78
CA SER A 188 13.15 -2.81 -7.43
C SER A 188 13.97 -2.24 -8.60
N ALA A 189 13.64 -1.06 -9.14
CA ALA A 189 14.21 -0.63 -10.42
C ALA A 189 15.45 0.29 -10.29
N LYS A 190 15.47 1.20 -9.30
CA LYS A 190 16.50 2.26 -9.23
C LYS A 190 17.38 2.32 -7.97
N PHE A 191 17.08 1.58 -6.90
CA PHE A 191 17.93 1.64 -5.70
C PHE A 191 19.28 0.88 -5.86
N SER A 192 19.37 -0.06 -6.82
CA SER A 192 20.63 -0.78 -7.09
C SER A 192 21.68 0.06 -7.83
N GLU A 193 21.30 1.20 -8.42
CA GLU A 193 22.17 1.97 -9.31
C GLU A 193 22.83 3.19 -8.66
N GLN A 194 22.35 3.66 -7.50
CA GLN A 194 22.79 4.97 -6.97
C GLN A 194 23.24 5.03 -5.50
N TYR A 195 23.07 3.99 -4.67
CA TYR A 195 23.34 4.11 -3.22
C TYR A 195 24.23 3.01 -2.58
N LEU A 196 24.96 2.21 -3.37
CA LEU A 196 26.02 1.31 -2.85
C LEU A 196 27.40 1.99 -2.72
N GLY A 197 27.45 3.32 -2.73
CA GLY A 197 28.67 4.09 -2.50
C GLY A 197 28.43 5.25 -1.56
N GLN A 198 28.88 5.10 -0.30
CA GLN A 198 29.10 6.16 0.69
C GLN A 198 27.85 6.69 1.43
N TYR A 199 27.66 6.31 2.70
CA TYR A 199 28.18 7.07 3.85
C TYR A 199 27.78 6.45 5.19
N ASP A 200 28.72 6.62 6.12
CA ASP A 200 28.76 6.13 7.51
C ASP A 200 27.73 6.84 8.41
N LEU A 201 27.21 6.09 9.38
CA LEU A 201 26.26 6.54 10.40
C LEU A 201 26.99 7.31 11.51
N THR A 202 26.61 8.56 11.77
CA THR A 202 26.74 9.13 13.13
C THR A 202 25.50 9.91 13.57
N SER A 203 24.96 9.41 14.67
CA SER A 203 23.88 9.88 15.54
C SER A 203 23.95 11.35 16.00
N ASN A 204 22.82 12.08 16.03
CA ASN A 204 22.03 12.34 17.25
C ASN A 204 20.99 13.45 17.01
N HIS A 205 19.86 13.34 17.72
CA HIS A 205 18.73 14.30 17.83
C HIS A 205 17.62 14.24 16.77
N LEU A 206 16.59 13.40 17.02
CA LEU A 206 15.18 13.69 16.72
C LEU A 206 14.28 12.62 17.37
N SER A 207 13.90 12.82 18.63
CA SER A 207 13.23 11.79 19.45
C SER A 207 11.70 11.87 19.55
N LYS A 208 10.99 12.66 18.72
CA LYS A 208 9.51 12.76 18.85
C LYS A 208 8.67 12.76 17.56
N CYS A 209 9.26 12.44 16.40
CA CYS A 209 8.53 12.17 15.14
C CYS A 209 8.97 10.85 14.47
N THR A 210 9.44 9.89 15.27
CA THR A 210 10.24 8.74 14.81
C THR A 210 9.43 7.50 14.43
N THR A 211 8.16 7.37 14.80
CA THR A 211 7.43 6.10 14.58
C THR A 211 7.09 5.85 13.11
N PHE A 212 6.76 6.90 12.35
CA PHE A 212 6.43 6.76 10.91
C PHE A 212 7.68 6.68 10.02
N SER A 213 8.75 7.41 10.36
CA SER A 213 10.03 7.39 9.64
C SER A 213 10.77 6.07 9.81
N ASN A 214 10.69 5.46 11.01
CA ASN A 214 11.36 4.19 11.29
C ASN A 214 10.63 3.00 10.66
N SER A 215 9.30 2.99 10.58
CA SER A 215 8.57 1.98 9.79
C SER A 215 8.85 2.15 8.30
N PHE A 216 8.89 3.40 7.78
CA PHE A 216 9.24 3.67 6.39
C PHE A 216 10.65 3.15 6.02
N MET A 217 11.62 3.20 6.96
CA MET A 217 12.98 2.71 6.76
C MET A 217 13.19 1.21 7.08
N SER A 218 12.40 0.60 7.98
CA SER A 218 12.53 -0.85 8.29
C SER A 218 11.89 -1.76 7.22
N ILE A 219 10.88 -1.24 6.51
CA ILE A 219 10.20 -1.90 5.38
C ILE A 219 11.15 -2.11 4.18
N ILE A 220 12.19 -1.27 4.06
CA ILE A 220 13.09 -1.21 2.91
C ILE A 220 14.22 -2.26 2.96
N GLY A 221 14.57 -2.76 4.16
CA GLY A 221 15.74 -3.61 4.35
C GLY A 221 15.72 -5.00 3.68
N PRO A 222 14.61 -5.77 3.71
CA PRO A 222 14.67 -7.20 3.30
C PRO A 222 14.35 -7.52 1.83
N SER A 223 13.69 -6.64 1.07
CA SER A 223 13.10 -6.98 -0.27
C SER A 223 14.10 -6.99 -1.45
N LEU A 224 15.40 -7.09 -1.19
CA LEU A 224 16.49 -6.71 -2.11
C LEU A 224 16.99 -7.80 -3.07
N MET A 225 16.16 -8.75 -3.51
CA MET A 225 16.57 -9.75 -4.51
C MET A 225 15.45 -10.12 -5.49
N ASN A 226 15.68 -9.77 -6.76
CA ASN A 226 15.12 -10.30 -8.01
C ASN A 226 14.02 -9.51 -8.77
N VAL A 227 14.32 -9.39 -10.08
CA VAL A 227 13.46 -9.18 -11.27
C VAL A 227 13.27 -7.73 -11.77
N LYS A 228 14.22 -7.21 -12.57
CA LYS A 228 14.15 -5.88 -13.23
C LYS A 228 13.11 -5.75 -14.37
N ASN A 229 12.66 -6.84 -15.03
CA ASN A 229 11.91 -6.72 -16.31
C ASN A 229 10.39 -6.91 -16.23
N GLN A 230 9.81 -7.42 -15.14
CA GLN A 230 8.34 -7.60 -15.03
C GLN A 230 7.62 -6.40 -14.41
N PHE A 231 8.32 -5.54 -13.67
CA PHE A 231 7.69 -4.43 -12.94
C PHE A 231 7.40 -3.22 -13.83
N VAL A 232 8.30 -2.91 -14.77
CA VAL A 232 8.16 -1.76 -15.69
C VAL A 232 6.87 -1.85 -16.52
N THR A 233 6.56 -3.01 -17.10
CA THR A 233 5.32 -3.21 -17.89
C THR A 233 4.05 -3.11 -17.05
N ARG A 234 4.11 -3.50 -15.77
CA ARG A 234 2.97 -3.42 -14.84
C ARG A 234 2.68 -1.98 -14.44
N SER A 235 3.72 -1.17 -14.19
CA SER A 235 3.56 0.25 -13.86
C SER A 235 2.81 1.04 -14.92
N TYR A 236 3.07 0.78 -16.21
CA TYR A 236 2.35 1.43 -17.31
C TYR A 236 0.88 1.01 -17.41
N LEU A 237 0.59 -0.29 -17.24
CA LEU A 237 -0.78 -0.80 -17.30
C LEU A 237 -1.65 -0.14 -16.22
N TYR A 238 -1.15 -0.05 -15.00
CA TYR A 238 -1.92 0.53 -13.93
C TYR A 238 -1.97 2.07 -13.97
N CYS A 239 -0.92 2.76 -14.44
CA CYS A 239 -1.05 4.18 -14.76
C CYS A 239 -2.17 4.39 -15.80
N SER A 240 -2.20 3.56 -16.84
CA SER A 240 -3.27 3.60 -17.83
C SER A 240 -4.64 3.37 -17.20
N ILE A 241 -4.77 2.42 -16.27
CA ILE A 241 -6.01 2.20 -15.51
C ILE A 241 -6.34 3.42 -14.65
N PHE A 242 -5.39 3.97 -13.91
CA PHE A 242 -5.57 5.15 -13.06
C PHE A 242 -6.05 6.37 -13.88
N CYS A 243 -5.37 6.65 -14.99
CA CYS A 243 -5.74 7.71 -15.92
C CYS A 243 -7.11 7.46 -16.56
N ALA A 244 -7.39 6.22 -16.99
CA ALA A 244 -8.67 5.84 -17.58
C ALA A 244 -9.84 5.95 -16.60
N ASN A 245 -9.58 5.78 -15.29
CA ASN A 245 -10.56 5.97 -14.23
C ASN A 245 -10.61 7.44 -13.72
N GLY A 246 -10.07 8.39 -14.48
CA GLY A 246 -10.15 9.82 -14.14
C GLY A 246 -9.26 10.25 -12.98
N GLY A 247 -8.28 9.43 -12.60
CA GLY A 247 -7.56 9.65 -11.35
C GLY A 247 -6.73 10.91 -11.27
N VAL A 248 -6.18 11.36 -12.41
CA VAL A 248 -5.47 12.64 -12.52
C VAL A 248 -6.40 13.79 -12.15
N LYS A 249 -7.57 13.86 -12.82
CA LYS A 249 -8.58 14.91 -12.57
C LYS A 249 -9.08 14.86 -11.13
N LEU A 250 -9.22 13.67 -10.57
CA LEU A 250 -9.62 13.50 -9.18
C LEU A 250 -8.60 14.11 -8.22
N LEU A 251 -7.31 13.75 -8.35
CA LEU A 251 -6.26 14.28 -7.50
C LEU A 251 -6.18 15.81 -7.61
N SER A 252 -6.20 16.36 -8.83
CA SER A 252 -6.19 17.81 -9.02
C SER A 252 -7.45 18.47 -8.45
N SER A 253 -8.63 17.84 -8.55
CA SER A 253 -9.83 18.34 -7.88
C SER A 253 -9.69 18.35 -6.36
N ILE A 254 -9.01 17.36 -5.76
CA ILE A 254 -8.75 17.34 -4.32
C ILE A 254 -7.80 18.49 -3.96
N VAL A 255 -6.73 18.70 -4.73
CA VAL A 255 -5.82 19.83 -4.54
C VAL A 255 -6.58 21.15 -4.52
N ARG A 256 -7.48 21.37 -5.49
CA ARG A 256 -8.26 22.62 -5.62
C ARG A 256 -9.35 22.81 -4.55
N LYS A 257 -9.88 21.72 -3.98
CA LYS A 257 -10.96 21.76 -2.97
C LYS A 257 -10.47 21.66 -1.53
N ALA A 258 -9.20 21.29 -1.32
CA ALA A 258 -8.63 21.08 0.01
C ALA A 258 -8.68 22.36 0.84
N LYS A 259 -9.09 22.23 2.11
CA LYS A 259 -9.09 23.37 3.06
C LYS A 259 -7.77 23.50 3.82
N SER A 260 -6.95 22.44 3.77
CA SER A 260 -5.66 22.37 4.45
C SER A 260 -4.52 22.10 3.46
N GLY A 261 -3.36 22.73 3.69
CA GLY A 261 -2.17 22.48 2.89
C GLY A 261 -1.73 21.02 2.94
N LYS A 262 -1.88 20.37 4.11
CA LYS A 262 -1.54 18.96 4.28
C LYS A 262 -2.24 18.04 3.27
N LEU A 263 -3.54 18.23 3.02
CA LEU A 263 -4.27 17.44 2.03
C LEU A 263 -3.90 17.84 0.60
N ALA A 264 -3.84 19.14 0.31
CA ALA A 264 -3.50 19.67 -1.01
C ALA A 264 -2.10 19.21 -1.46
N GLY A 265 -1.09 19.42 -0.61
CA GLY A 265 0.29 19.05 -0.89
C GLY A 265 0.47 17.55 -1.08
N LYS A 266 -0.16 16.70 -0.26
CA LYS A 266 -0.07 15.24 -0.46
C LYS A 266 -0.73 14.80 -1.75
N ALA A 267 -1.92 15.31 -2.09
CA ALA A 267 -2.60 14.98 -3.34
C ALA A 267 -1.74 15.34 -4.56
N ALA A 268 -1.17 16.55 -4.58
CA ALA A 268 -0.26 17.01 -5.64
C ALA A 268 1.02 16.15 -5.72
N ARG A 269 1.57 15.80 -4.55
CA ARG A 269 2.75 14.92 -4.47
C ARG A 269 2.47 13.53 -5.02
N VAL A 270 1.27 12.95 -4.80
CA VAL A 270 0.91 11.63 -5.38
C VAL A 270 1.00 11.65 -6.89
N LEU A 271 0.41 12.66 -7.50
CA LEU A 271 0.41 12.80 -8.95
C LEU A 271 1.84 12.87 -9.49
N THR A 272 2.71 13.60 -8.80
CA THR A 272 4.13 13.73 -9.14
C THR A 272 4.90 12.43 -8.92
N SER A 273 4.64 11.71 -7.82
CA SER A 273 5.22 10.38 -7.57
C SER A 273 4.84 9.39 -8.67
N ILE A 274 3.58 9.41 -9.14
CA ILE A 274 3.16 8.58 -10.27
C ILE A 274 3.98 8.94 -11.52
N ALA A 275 4.19 10.23 -11.80
CA ALA A 275 5.00 10.64 -12.95
C ALA A 275 6.48 10.23 -12.84
N TYR A 276 7.08 10.31 -11.65
CA TYR A 276 8.41 9.76 -11.38
C TYR A 276 8.53 8.28 -11.75
N THR A 277 7.51 7.47 -11.44
CA THR A 277 7.52 6.04 -11.79
C THR A 277 7.39 5.75 -13.29
N LEU A 278 7.10 6.78 -14.09
CA LEU A 278 6.85 6.67 -15.52
C LEU A 278 7.93 7.41 -16.34
N GLU A 279 9.01 7.87 -15.72
CA GLU A 279 10.07 8.67 -16.36
C GLU A 279 10.61 8.03 -17.64
N ASP A 280 10.72 6.70 -17.68
CA ASP A 280 11.18 5.93 -18.84
C ASP A 280 10.16 5.89 -19.99
N SER A 281 8.97 6.45 -19.80
CA SER A 281 7.91 6.54 -20.79
C SER A 281 7.44 7.98 -21.00
N PRO A 282 8.09 8.73 -21.90
CA PRO A 282 7.76 10.13 -22.19
C PRO A 282 6.29 10.37 -22.58
N SER A 283 5.63 9.40 -23.23
CA SER A 283 4.21 9.49 -23.59
C SER A 283 3.28 9.55 -22.38
N HIS A 284 3.52 8.74 -21.35
CA HIS A 284 2.70 8.69 -20.13
C HIS A 284 2.98 9.90 -19.24
N VAL A 285 4.25 10.31 -19.11
CA VAL A 285 4.63 11.52 -18.36
C VAL A 285 3.95 12.77 -18.93
N LYS A 286 3.89 12.89 -20.26
CA LYS A 286 3.19 13.99 -20.93
C LYS A 286 1.72 14.09 -20.54
N LEU A 287 1.05 12.98 -20.22
CA LEU A 287 -0.35 12.99 -19.77
C LEU A 287 -0.54 13.60 -18.38
N LEU A 288 0.52 13.61 -17.55
CA LEU A 288 0.46 14.09 -16.16
C LEU A 288 1.07 15.49 -16.00
N THR A 289 1.94 15.90 -16.92
CA THR A 289 2.77 17.10 -16.78
C THR A 289 1.94 18.37 -16.60
N ALA A 290 0.86 18.56 -17.37
CA ALA A 290 0.02 19.75 -17.29
C ALA A 290 -0.66 19.87 -15.91
N ASP A 291 -1.20 18.77 -15.41
CA ASP A 291 -1.87 18.72 -14.11
C ASP A 291 -0.87 18.89 -12.94
N ILE A 292 0.33 18.30 -13.03
CA ILE A 292 1.41 18.50 -12.06
C ILE A 292 1.81 19.97 -11.97
N LEU A 293 2.05 20.62 -13.11
CA LEU A 293 2.42 22.03 -13.15
C LEU A 293 1.29 22.91 -12.56
N SER A 294 0.04 22.64 -12.93
CA SER A 294 -1.11 23.36 -12.40
C SER A 294 -1.26 23.18 -10.88
N ASP A 295 -1.11 21.95 -10.38
CA ASP A 295 -1.21 21.63 -8.97
C ASP A 295 -0.06 22.22 -8.16
N PHE A 296 1.17 22.18 -8.68
CA PHE A 296 2.32 22.84 -8.08
C PHE A 296 2.07 24.34 -7.89
N LEU A 297 1.65 25.03 -8.97
CA LEU A 297 1.37 26.46 -8.91
C LEU A 297 0.28 26.79 -7.89
N TYR A 298 -0.80 26.00 -7.87
CA TYR A 298 -1.89 26.22 -6.92
C TYR A 298 -1.45 26.01 -5.46
N VAL A 299 -0.70 24.94 -5.16
CA VAL A 299 -0.19 24.69 -3.81
C VAL A 299 0.80 25.79 -3.40
N LEU A 300 1.63 26.25 -4.34
CA LEU A 300 2.57 27.35 -4.11
C LEU A 300 1.84 28.67 -3.80
N GLN A 301 0.75 28.98 -4.51
CA GLN A 301 0.00 30.22 -4.29
C GLN A 301 -0.81 30.22 -2.98
N ASN A 302 -1.37 29.07 -2.59
CA ASN A 302 -2.36 28.99 -1.51
C ASN A 302 -1.82 28.40 -0.21
N PHE A 303 -0.80 27.54 -0.28
CA PHE A 303 -0.37 26.70 0.84
C PHE A 303 1.15 26.61 1.04
N ALA A 304 1.94 27.49 0.43
CA ALA A 304 3.39 27.33 0.41
C ALA A 304 4.06 27.17 1.78
N THR A 305 3.64 27.92 2.78
CA THR A 305 4.19 27.82 4.15
C THR A 305 3.79 26.52 4.88
N GLN A 306 2.76 25.81 4.40
CA GLN A 306 2.27 24.56 4.97
C GLN A 306 2.80 23.32 4.22
N CYS A 307 3.38 23.51 3.03
CA CYS A 307 3.68 22.43 2.08
C CYS A 307 5.12 22.48 1.55
N THR A 308 6.07 23.02 2.31
CA THR A 308 7.46 23.21 1.84
C THR A 308 8.06 21.89 1.33
N SER A 309 7.96 20.80 2.11
CA SER A 309 8.52 19.50 1.71
C SER A 309 7.89 18.89 0.46
N GLU A 310 6.59 19.12 0.24
CA GLU A 310 5.88 18.68 -0.96
C GLU A 310 6.25 19.55 -2.15
N LEU A 311 6.38 20.87 -1.96
CA LEU A 311 6.80 21.81 -3.00
C LEU A 311 8.25 21.58 -3.42
N ASP A 312 9.15 21.28 -2.49
CA ASP A 312 10.52 20.87 -2.82
C ASP A 312 10.51 19.62 -3.71
N TYR A 313 9.81 18.56 -3.27
CA TYR A 313 9.73 17.30 -4.04
C TYR A 313 9.14 17.48 -5.45
N ILE A 314 8.07 18.26 -5.56
CA ILE A 314 7.42 18.52 -6.86
C ILE A 314 8.29 19.45 -7.71
N GLY A 315 8.93 20.43 -7.10
CA GLY A 315 9.83 21.37 -7.76
C GLY A 315 11.08 20.70 -8.31
N GLU A 316 11.68 19.77 -7.57
CA GLU A 316 12.77 18.90 -8.05
C GLU A 316 12.34 18.12 -9.29
N TYR A 317 11.14 17.52 -9.28
CA TYR A 317 10.63 16.82 -10.45
C TYR A 317 10.51 17.74 -11.68
N ILE A 318 9.97 18.94 -11.49
CA ILE A 318 9.85 19.93 -12.58
C ILE A 318 11.23 20.35 -13.07
N LEU A 319 12.18 20.56 -12.16
CA LEU A 319 13.55 20.97 -12.48
C LEU A 319 14.30 19.91 -13.29
N ASP A 320 14.14 18.65 -12.94
CA ASP A 320 14.96 17.57 -13.51
C ASP A 320 14.31 16.91 -14.73
N PHE A 321 12.98 16.73 -14.73
CA PHE A 321 12.31 15.83 -15.69
C PHE A 321 11.37 16.54 -16.67
N VAL A 322 10.87 17.73 -16.35
CA VAL A 322 9.94 18.44 -17.24
C VAL A 322 10.72 19.22 -18.31
N ASP A 323 10.45 18.94 -19.58
CA ASP A 323 11.01 19.72 -20.69
C ASP A 323 10.48 21.16 -20.61
N ILE A 324 11.39 22.13 -20.68
CA ILE A 324 11.09 23.55 -20.67
C ILE A 324 10.06 23.95 -21.75
N LYS A 325 10.08 23.26 -22.90
CA LYS A 325 9.14 23.49 -24.01
C LYS A 325 7.72 23.02 -23.72
N ALA A 326 7.54 22.17 -22.72
CA ALA A 326 6.24 21.68 -22.29
C ALA A 326 5.55 22.62 -21.29
N ILE A 327 6.25 23.66 -20.81
CA ILE A 327 5.72 24.63 -19.83
C ILE A 327 5.15 25.83 -20.59
N PRO A 328 3.84 26.13 -20.46
CA PRO A 328 3.24 27.32 -21.05
C PRO A 328 3.88 28.60 -20.49
N LYS A 329 4.11 29.60 -21.35
CA LYS A 329 4.81 30.84 -20.96
C LYS A 329 4.09 31.60 -19.86
N GLU A 330 2.75 31.66 -19.92
CA GLU A 330 1.92 32.29 -18.89
C GLU A 330 2.11 31.60 -17.53
N MET A 331 2.08 30.27 -17.53
CA MET A 331 2.26 29.47 -16.31
C MET A 331 3.67 29.62 -15.73
N ALA A 332 4.70 29.66 -16.58
CA ALA A 332 6.08 29.89 -16.14
C ALA A 332 6.23 31.26 -15.46
N ASN A 333 5.64 32.32 -16.04
CA ASN A 333 5.64 33.66 -15.44
C ASN A 333 4.94 33.66 -14.07
N GLU A 334 3.78 33.02 -13.95
CA GLU A 334 3.04 32.94 -12.69
C GLU A 334 3.80 32.16 -11.61
N MET A 335 4.47 31.07 -11.98
CA MET A 335 5.33 30.30 -11.06
C MET A 335 6.53 31.12 -10.59
N VAL A 336 7.21 31.84 -11.49
CA VAL A 336 8.34 32.71 -11.14
C VAL A 336 7.89 33.80 -10.17
N ALA A 337 6.80 34.51 -10.48
CA ALA A 337 6.24 35.51 -9.60
C ALA A 337 5.88 34.89 -8.23
N SER A 338 5.21 33.74 -8.23
CA SER A 338 4.81 33.08 -7.00
C SER A 338 6.02 32.68 -6.15
N LEU A 339 7.11 32.16 -6.74
CA LEU A 339 8.34 31.79 -6.04
C LEU A 339 9.08 33.01 -5.48
N GLU A 340 9.15 34.12 -6.22
CA GLU A 340 9.86 35.34 -5.78
C GLU A 340 9.11 36.11 -4.70
N TYR A 341 7.78 36.08 -4.72
CA TYR A 341 6.95 36.70 -3.69
C TYR A 341 6.64 35.76 -2.52
N CYS A 342 6.94 34.45 -2.65
CA CYS A 342 6.70 33.51 -1.58
C CYS A 342 7.63 33.77 -0.40
N LYS A 343 7.06 33.81 0.80
CA LYS A 343 7.85 33.83 2.06
C LYS A 343 8.22 32.42 2.54
N ALA A 344 7.87 31.38 1.79
CA ALA A 344 8.20 30.00 2.14
C ALA A 344 9.65 29.69 1.74
N ASP A 345 10.39 29.07 2.66
CA ASP A 345 11.76 28.62 2.43
C ASP A 345 11.72 27.32 1.61
N ILE A 346 11.68 27.47 0.27
CA ILE A 346 11.69 26.37 -0.69
C ILE A 346 13.11 26.27 -1.24
N SER A 347 13.77 25.15 -0.94
CA SER A 347 15.20 24.94 -1.21
C SER A 347 15.55 24.99 -2.71
N ILE A 348 14.62 24.58 -3.56
CA ILE A 348 14.81 24.52 -5.02
C ILE A 348 14.43 25.80 -5.76
N SER A 349 13.96 26.83 -5.05
CA SER A 349 13.37 28.03 -5.64
C SER A 349 14.27 28.75 -6.64
N GLU A 350 15.53 29.02 -6.30
CA GLU A 350 16.47 29.74 -7.17
C GLU A 350 16.73 29.02 -8.49
N ASN A 351 16.98 27.71 -8.42
CA ASN A 351 17.26 26.88 -9.59
C ASN A 351 16.01 26.76 -10.48
N LEU A 352 14.84 26.59 -9.86
CA LEU A 352 13.58 26.49 -10.59
C LEU A 352 13.23 27.83 -11.27
N VAL A 353 13.40 28.97 -10.60
CA VAL A 353 13.23 30.31 -11.21
C VAL A 353 14.15 30.48 -12.40
N LYS A 354 15.42 30.08 -12.30
CA LYS A 354 16.38 30.15 -13.40
C LYS A 354 15.92 29.33 -14.61
N LYS A 355 15.42 28.10 -14.38
CA LYS A 355 14.88 27.25 -15.46
C LYS A 355 13.62 27.88 -16.07
N LEU A 356 12.69 28.35 -15.26
CA LEU A 356 11.42 28.93 -15.74
C LEU A 356 11.64 30.24 -16.52
N ARG A 357 12.62 31.07 -16.15
CA ARG A 357 12.98 32.28 -16.89
C ARG A 357 13.54 32.01 -18.28
N ALA A 358 14.03 30.82 -18.56
CA ALA A 358 14.44 30.45 -19.91
C ALA A 358 13.25 30.12 -20.84
N VAL A 359 12.03 29.98 -20.30
CA VAL A 359 10.77 29.88 -21.07
C VAL A 359 10.27 31.27 -21.49
N THR A 360 10.49 32.27 -20.64
CA THR A 360 9.88 33.61 -20.69
C THR A 360 10.72 34.58 -21.50
#